data_AF-A0A2R6C5W2-F1
#
_entry.id   AF-A0A2R6C5W2-F1
#
_cell.length_a   1.000
_cell.length_b   1.000
_cell.length_c   1.000
_cell.angle_alpha   90.00
_cell.angle_beta   90.00
_cell.angle_gamma   90.00
#
_symmetry.space_group_name_H-M   'P 1'
#
loop_
_entity.id
_entity.type
_entity.pdbx_description
1 polymer ?
#
loop_
_entity_poly.entity_id
_entity_poly.type
_entity_poly.pdbx_seq_one_letter_code
_entity_poly.pdbx_strand_id
1 'polypeptide(L)'
;MDEARKVFEEMTGKSVRRPEEVEKYAESVSFRELFSSPYKTRLIFASVSWFLVDIAVYGMGIFIPTFIHELFGANSPPTSNELVYAILYTFAGVGYWLAVLTIDILGRKVLQAVGFLVMGGALFAAAAAGSNISLPLLAALLAVFFVAENAGPNTTTWVYPVELFPTRIRGSGHGFAATMGKLGAICGVFVLPLLERYNQVLMLGFVGFASVLGAVITLAYGIETKKQSLEDVSEVFKSFYDYFTKMSENLVRGARQLDALIHDLSDSDSKYIQIKQTEHAGDELVHEVFTKLNKSFVAPIEQNEISALTKSLDDVLDIIHAVAVRLKLYKVGSPDKTMLEFSGIITTSVELIDKAIKQLPNLRWENNIMDICIKINELENQADAVLNEGVSNLFNGHDAIEIIKLKEVYEYLELVTDKCEDVADVLRDLVVKYS
;
A
#
# COMPACT_ATOMS: atom_id res chain seq x y z
N MET A 1 -34.26 13.34 -1.34
CA MET A 1 -33.25 12.29 -1.62
C MET A 1 -33.69 11.40 -2.78
N ASP A 2 -34.96 10.98 -2.85
CA ASP A 2 -35.45 10.13 -3.95
C ASP A 2 -35.45 10.78 -5.34
N GLU A 3 -35.65 12.09 -5.40
CA GLU A 3 -35.63 12.84 -6.66
C GLU A 3 -34.20 12.97 -7.22
N ALA A 4 -33.23 13.31 -6.36
CA ALA A 4 -31.81 13.31 -6.72
C ALA A 4 -31.31 11.91 -7.12
N ARG A 5 -31.85 10.87 -6.49
CA ARG A 5 -31.57 9.47 -6.81
C ARG A 5 -32.12 9.07 -8.17
N LYS A 6 -33.36 9.46 -8.49
CA LYS A 6 -33.94 9.23 -9.83
C LYS A 6 -33.11 9.92 -10.91
N VAL A 7 -32.69 11.16 -10.68
CA VAL A 7 -31.82 11.88 -11.61
C VAL A 7 -30.46 11.18 -11.75
N PHE A 8 -29.88 10.69 -10.65
CA PHE A 8 -28.64 9.90 -10.69
C PHE A 8 -28.82 8.57 -11.46
N GLU A 9 -29.92 7.86 -11.23
CA GLU A 9 -30.29 6.62 -11.92
C GLU A 9 -30.53 6.85 -13.42
N GLU A 10 -31.20 7.94 -13.79
CA GLU A 10 -31.45 8.34 -15.19
C GLU A 10 -30.15 8.75 -15.90
N MET A 11 -29.24 9.45 -15.22
CA MET A 11 -27.98 9.88 -15.83
C MET A 11 -26.91 8.78 -15.90
N THR A 12 -26.91 7.83 -14.95
CA THR A 12 -25.82 6.85 -14.83
C THR A 12 -26.23 5.41 -15.12
N GLY A 13 -27.53 5.12 -15.21
CA GLY A 13 -28.09 3.78 -15.39
C GLY A 13 -27.90 2.84 -14.20
N LYS A 14 -27.50 3.34 -13.02
CA LYS A 14 -27.20 2.54 -11.82
C LYS A 14 -28.06 2.96 -10.64
N SER A 15 -28.61 1.97 -9.92
CA SER A 15 -29.43 2.21 -8.72
C SER A 15 -28.60 2.52 -7.48
N VAL A 16 -29.07 3.50 -6.69
CA VAL A 16 -28.39 3.93 -5.45
C VAL A 16 -28.78 3.00 -4.30
N ARG A 17 -27.83 2.34 -3.64
CA ARG A 17 -28.11 1.45 -2.49
C ARG A 17 -28.71 2.21 -1.30
N ARG A 18 -29.60 1.55 -0.55
CA ARG A 18 -30.28 2.16 0.61
C ARG A 18 -29.33 2.30 1.80
N PRO A 19 -29.43 3.38 2.61
CA PRO A 19 -28.59 3.58 3.80
C PRO A 19 -28.65 2.41 4.81
N GLU A 20 -29.80 1.77 4.95
CA GLU A 20 -30.01 0.63 5.87
C GLU A 20 -29.18 -0.62 5.50
N GLU A 21 -28.76 -0.77 4.24
CA GLU A 21 -27.86 -1.85 3.81
C GLU A 21 -26.38 -1.56 4.16
N VAL A 22 -26.03 -0.30 4.44
CA VAL A 22 -24.68 0.14 4.80
C VAL A 22 -24.42 -0.03 6.31
N GLU A 23 -25.44 0.16 7.16
CA GLU A 23 -25.30 0.00 8.62
C GLU A 23 -25.01 -1.44 9.06
N LYS A 24 -25.44 -2.45 8.27
CA LYS A 24 -25.31 -3.86 8.64
C LYS A 24 -23.87 -4.40 8.61
N TYR A 25 -22.91 -3.63 8.09
CA TYR A 25 -21.49 -3.98 7.97
C TYR A 25 -20.56 -3.11 8.82
N ALA A 26 -21.09 -2.22 9.66
CA ALA A 26 -20.27 -1.45 10.60
C ALA A 26 -19.83 -2.36 11.76
N GLU A 27 -18.75 -3.12 11.59
CA GLU A 27 -18.10 -3.85 12.68
C GLU A 27 -17.79 -2.89 13.85
N SER A 28 -18.03 -3.35 15.07
CA SER A 28 -17.78 -2.56 16.28
C SER A 28 -16.28 -2.26 16.41
N VAL A 29 -15.92 -0.98 16.27
CA VAL A 29 -14.54 -0.51 16.33
C VAL A 29 -14.03 -0.59 17.78
N SER A 30 -12.95 -1.35 18.02
CA SER A 30 -12.32 -1.46 19.34
C SER A 30 -11.15 -0.49 19.47
N PHE A 31 -11.25 0.48 20.38
CA PHE A 31 -10.18 1.47 20.65
C PHE A 31 -8.82 0.84 21.00
N ARG A 32 -8.83 -0.37 21.57
CA ARG A 32 -7.61 -1.12 21.91
C ARG A 32 -6.75 -1.48 20.70
N GLU A 33 -7.36 -1.55 19.52
CA GLU A 33 -6.68 -1.91 18.29
C GLU A 33 -5.60 -0.89 17.90
N LEU A 34 -5.77 0.39 18.25
CA LEU A 34 -4.76 1.44 18.03
C LEU A 34 -3.40 1.14 18.69
N PHE A 35 -3.42 0.41 19.81
CA PHE A 35 -2.22 0.05 20.58
C PHE A 35 -1.63 -1.30 20.18
N SER A 36 -2.23 -1.98 19.19
CA SER A 36 -1.77 -3.26 18.66
C SER A 36 -0.91 -3.08 17.40
N SER A 37 -0.11 -4.09 17.05
CA SER A 37 0.67 -4.09 15.80
C SER A 37 -0.27 -4.21 14.58
N PRO A 38 -0.08 -3.47 13.48
CA PRO A 38 1.03 -2.53 13.19
C PRO A 38 0.78 -1.08 13.62
N TYR A 39 -0.42 -0.74 14.11
CA TYR A 39 -0.84 0.65 14.36
C TYR A 39 -0.13 1.32 15.53
N LYS A 40 0.36 0.55 16.51
CA LYS A 40 1.07 1.08 17.69
C LYS A 40 2.24 2.00 17.33
N THR A 41 3.05 1.63 16.35
CA THR A 41 4.23 2.42 15.94
C THR A 41 3.80 3.70 15.23
N ARG A 42 2.75 3.62 14.41
CA ARG A 42 2.15 4.78 13.71
C ARG A 42 1.53 5.77 14.70
N LEU A 43 0.86 5.25 15.73
CA LEU A 43 0.27 6.04 16.81
C LEU A 43 1.32 6.74 17.64
N ILE A 44 2.39 6.04 18.03
CA ILE A 44 3.50 6.65 18.77
C ILE A 44 4.13 7.76 17.93
N PHE A 45 4.44 7.49 16.66
CA PHE A 45 5.00 8.50 15.75
C PHE A 45 4.09 9.74 15.65
N ALA A 46 2.83 9.56 15.24
CA ALA A 46 1.88 10.65 15.04
C ALA A 46 1.65 11.47 16.32
N SER A 47 1.56 10.78 17.47
CA SER A 47 1.34 11.42 18.77
C SER A 47 2.55 12.22 19.23
N VAL A 48 3.76 11.64 19.13
CA VAL A 48 4.99 12.29 19.58
C VAL A 48 5.35 13.46 18.68
N SER A 49 5.23 13.32 17.36
CA SER A 49 5.51 14.44 16.45
C SER A 49 4.54 15.61 16.65
N TRP A 50 3.24 15.32 16.83
CA TRP A 50 2.25 16.37 17.07
C TRP A 50 2.44 17.03 18.45
N PHE A 51 2.75 16.24 19.48
CA PHE A 51 3.11 16.78 20.79
C PHE A 51 4.30 17.75 20.71
N LEU A 52 5.38 17.37 20.00
CA LEU A 52 6.58 18.18 19.89
C LEU A 52 6.36 19.47 19.09
N VAL A 53 5.59 19.42 17.99
CA VAL A 53 5.30 20.64 17.22
C VAL A 53 4.40 21.60 18.00
N ASP A 54 3.39 21.10 18.72
CA ASP A 54 2.46 21.96 19.47
C ASP A 54 3.14 22.65 20.67
N ILE A 55 4.21 22.08 21.25
CA ILE A 55 5.07 22.80 22.21
C ILE A 55 5.62 24.07 21.57
N ALA A 56 6.14 23.95 20.34
CA ALA A 56 6.78 25.06 19.64
C ALA A 56 5.75 26.07 19.13
N VAL A 57 4.70 25.61 18.43
CA VAL A 57 3.69 26.47 17.77
C VAL A 57 2.95 27.33 18.79
N TYR A 58 2.34 26.68 19.78
CA TYR A 58 1.49 27.40 20.74
C TYR A 58 2.33 28.12 21.79
N GLY A 59 3.44 27.53 22.19
CA GLY A 59 4.38 28.17 23.11
C GLY A 59 4.96 29.45 22.51
N MET A 60 5.64 29.37 21.37
CA MET A 60 6.23 30.56 20.74
C MET A 60 5.16 31.54 20.27
N GLY A 61 4.05 31.06 19.69
CA GLY A 61 2.98 31.91 19.18
C GLY A 61 2.36 32.84 20.23
N ILE A 62 2.29 32.40 21.49
CA ILE A 62 1.75 33.21 22.60
C ILE A 62 2.82 34.13 23.21
N PHE A 63 4.07 33.69 23.30
CA PHE A 63 5.12 34.42 24.04
C PHE A 63 6.06 35.28 23.19
N ILE A 64 5.98 35.24 21.86
CA ILE A 64 6.78 36.14 21.01
C ILE A 64 6.66 37.64 21.38
N PRO A 65 5.47 38.21 21.68
CA PRO A 65 5.35 39.61 22.07
C PRO A 65 6.08 39.93 23.37
N THR A 66 5.92 39.09 24.39
CA THR A 66 6.57 39.26 25.70
C THR A 66 8.07 39.10 25.55
N PHE A 67 8.50 38.10 24.79
CA PHE A 67 9.89 37.84 24.48
C PHE A 67 10.59 39.01 23.77
N ILE A 68 9.96 39.57 22.73
CA ILE A 68 10.49 40.76 22.03
C ILE A 68 10.53 41.97 22.96
N HIS A 69 9.50 42.16 23.78
CA HIS A 69 9.46 43.28 24.73
C HIS A 69 10.53 43.14 25.83
N GLU A 70 10.78 41.94 26.34
CA GLU A 70 11.84 41.71 27.33
C GLU A 70 13.24 41.89 26.74
N LEU A 71 13.47 41.47 25.49
CA LEU A 71 14.77 41.63 24.83
C LEU A 71 15.10 43.08 24.46
N PHE A 72 14.12 43.84 23.98
CA PHE A 72 14.36 45.17 23.39
C PHE A 72 13.80 46.33 24.23
N GLY A 73 12.98 46.06 25.24
CA GLY A 73 12.40 47.08 26.13
C GLY A 73 11.70 48.20 25.35
N ALA A 74 12.10 49.45 25.62
CA ALA A 74 11.57 50.63 24.93
C ALA A 74 11.89 50.70 23.41
N ASN A 75 12.88 49.93 22.93
CA ASN A 75 13.21 49.81 21.50
C ASN A 75 12.43 48.69 20.81
N SER A 76 11.58 47.96 21.55
CA SER A 76 10.71 46.95 20.96
C SER A 76 9.70 47.62 20.02
N PRO A 77 9.39 47.02 18.86
CA PRO A 77 8.23 47.45 18.09
C PRO A 77 6.98 47.28 18.97
N PRO A 78 5.90 48.04 18.77
CA PRO A 78 4.70 47.91 19.58
C PRO A 78 4.10 46.50 19.42
N THR A 79 4.50 45.59 20.30
CA THR A 79 4.12 44.17 20.32
C THR A 79 2.69 43.96 20.79
N SER A 80 2.08 44.99 21.39
CA SER A 80 0.65 45.09 21.68
C SER A 80 -0.21 45.33 20.43
N ASN A 81 0.39 45.65 19.28
CA ASN A 81 -0.36 45.97 18.07
C ASN A 81 -0.62 44.72 17.23
N GLU A 82 -1.88 44.57 16.79
CA GLU A 82 -2.34 43.55 15.85
C GLU A 82 -1.48 43.46 14.57
N LEU A 83 -0.80 44.55 14.20
CA LEU A 83 0.10 44.64 13.04
C LEU A 83 1.34 43.72 13.13
N VAL A 84 1.95 43.56 14.31
CA VAL A 84 3.14 42.68 14.45
C VAL A 84 2.75 41.22 14.27
N TYR A 85 1.62 40.84 14.88
CA TYR A 85 1.01 39.53 14.66
C TYR A 85 0.61 39.33 13.21
N ALA A 86 -0.01 40.32 12.57
CA ALA A 86 -0.40 40.23 11.16
C ALA A 86 0.81 39.96 10.25
N ILE A 87 1.96 40.59 10.51
CA ILE A 87 3.19 40.36 9.73
C ILE A 87 3.74 38.94 9.97
N LEU A 88 3.83 38.50 11.23
CA LEU A 88 4.33 37.15 11.55
C LEU A 88 3.40 36.05 11.00
N TYR A 89 2.08 36.22 11.12
CA TYR A 89 1.11 35.28 10.57
C TYR A 89 1.05 35.30 9.04
N THR A 90 1.47 36.38 8.38
CA THR A 90 1.63 36.39 6.91
C THR A 90 2.68 35.37 6.48
N PHE A 91 3.78 35.23 7.22
CA PHE A 91 4.79 34.20 6.96
C PHE A 91 4.27 32.78 7.21
N ALA A 92 3.39 32.58 8.20
CA ALA A 92 2.68 31.32 8.37
C ALA A 92 1.83 30.97 7.13
N GLY A 93 1.12 31.96 6.58
CA GLY A 93 0.37 31.82 5.33
C GLY A 93 1.24 31.41 4.13
N VAL A 94 2.43 31.99 4.00
CA VAL A 94 3.42 31.57 2.98
C VAL A 94 3.84 30.12 3.21
N GLY A 95 4.06 29.72 4.46
CA GLY A 95 4.35 28.33 4.83
C GLY A 95 3.25 27.36 4.37
N TYR A 96 1.98 27.67 4.63
CA TYR A 96 0.86 26.83 4.16
C TYR A 96 0.80 26.72 2.64
N TRP A 97 0.99 27.81 1.90
CA TRP A 97 1.03 27.75 0.44
C TRP A 97 2.20 26.90 -0.06
N LEU A 98 3.36 27.00 0.59
CA LEU A 98 4.50 26.14 0.27
C LEU A 98 4.17 24.66 0.55
N ALA A 99 3.50 24.36 1.67
CA ALA A 99 3.03 23.00 1.94
C ALA A 99 2.09 22.51 0.83
N VAL A 100 1.05 23.28 0.48
CA VAL A 100 0.10 22.92 -0.59
C VAL A 100 0.81 22.61 -1.91
N LEU A 101 1.79 23.42 -2.30
CA LEU A 101 2.51 23.26 -3.56
C LEU A 101 3.51 22.10 -3.54
N THR A 102 4.02 21.70 -2.37
CA THR A 102 5.14 20.75 -2.26
C THR A 102 4.79 19.43 -1.61
N ILE A 103 3.67 19.31 -0.90
CA ILE A 103 3.32 18.12 -0.09
C ILE A 103 3.20 16.85 -0.93
N ASP A 104 2.68 16.94 -2.16
CA ASP A 104 2.60 15.82 -3.10
C ASP A 104 3.89 15.60 -3.90
N ILE A 105 4.80 16.59 -3.92
CA ILE A 105 6.06 16.53 -4.67
C ILE A 105 7.19 15.99 -3.79
N LEU A 106 7.39 16.55 -2.60
CA LEU A 106 8.46 16.18 -1.68
C LEU A 106 8.04 15.02 -0.76
N GLY A 107 6.74 14.86 -0.51
CA GLY A 107 6.21 13.88 0.42
C GLY A 107 6.19 14.38 1.87
N ARG A 108 5.40 13.71 2.70
CA ARG A 108 5.08 14.17 4.05
C ARG A 108 6.27 14.01 4.98
N LYS A 109 7.06 12.95 4.81
CA LYS A 109 8.19 12.63 5.70
C LYS A 109 9.29 13.66 5.57
N VAL A 110 9.66 13.96 4.33
CA VAL A 110 10.71 14.93 4.02
C VAL A 110 10.28 16.32 4.45
N LEU A 111 9.05 16.72 4.12
CA LEU A 111 8.52 18.04 4.44
C LEU A 111 8.44 18.26 5.97
N GLN A 112 7.97 17.26 6.72
CA GLN A 112 7.95 17.29 8.19
C GLN A 112 9.36 17.37 8.78
N ALA A 113 10.29 16.52 8.34
CA ALA A 113 11.65 16.47 8.87
C ALA A 113 12.45 17.76 8.57
N VAL A 114 12.39 18.25 7.33
CA VAL A 114 13.04 19.50 6.93
C VAL A 114 12.46 20.68 7.70
N GLY A 115 11.13 20.75 7.86
CA GLY A 115 10.49 21.81 8.65
C GLY A 115 10.96 21.81 10.10
N PHE A 116 11.01 20.64 10.76
CA PHE A 116 11.53 20.48 12.11
C PHE A 116 13.03 20.88 12.24
N LEU A 117 13.87 20.52 11.27
CA LEU A 117 15.29 20.89 11.28
C LEU A 117 15.49 22.40 11.10
N VAL A 118 14.77 23.01 10.16
CA VAL A 118 14.90 24.44 9.86
C VAL A 118 14.38 25.29 11.03
N MET A 119 13.26 24.91 11.66
CA MET A 119 12.78 25.62 12.84
C MET A 119 13.75 25.50 14.02
N GLY A 120 14.33 24.31 14.25
CA GLY A 120 15.27 24.07 15.33
C GLY A 120 16.56 24.85 15.12
N GLY A 121 17.07 24.86 13.88
CA GLY A 121 18.23 25.66 13.48
C GLY A 121 18.02 27.17 13.67
N ALA A 122 16.84 27.69 13.30
CA ALA A 122 16.51 29.09 13.49
C ALA A 122 16.49 29.48 14.98
N LEU A 123 15.91 28.64 15.84
CA LEU A 123 15.85 28.86 17.28
C LEU A 123 17.22 28.74 17.96
N PHE A 124 18.06 27.77 17.55
CA PHE A 124 19.43 27.67 18.06
C PHE A 124 20.30 28.84 17.61
N ALA A 125 20.12 29.35 16.39
CA ALA A 125 20.81 30.55 15.93
C ALA A 125 20.40 31.78 16.77
N ALA A 126 19.11 31.91 17.09
CA ALA A 126 18.62 32.97 17.97
C ALA A 126 19.18 32.82 19.41
N ALA A 127 19.21 31.59 19.92
CA ALA A 127 19.76 31.26 21.24
C ALA A 127 21.27 31.59 21.33
N ALA A 128 22.03 31.27 20.28
CA ALA A 128 23.47 31.54 20.21
C ALA A 128 23.79 33.04 20.12
N ALA A 129 22.93 33.83 19.49
CA ALA A 129 23.07 35.30 19.47
C ALA A 129 22.77 35.93 20.84
N GLY A 130 21.99 35.26 21.68
CA GLY A 130 21.69 35.66 23.04
C GLY A 130 21.07 37.07 23.14
N SER A 131 21.37 37.78 24.22
CA SER A 131 20.84 39.13 24.48
C SER A 131 21.37 40.21 23.53
N ASN A 132 22.38 39.92 22.70
CA ASN A 132 22.96 40.85 21.74
C ASN A 132 22.32 40.78 20.35
N ILE A 133 21.28 39.95 20.18
CA ILE A 133 20.59 39.79 18.90
C ILE A 133 19.95 41.10 18.46
N SER A 134 20.14 41.47 17.19
CA SER A 134 19.49 42.64 16.62
C SER A 134 18.04 42.32 16.24
N LEU A 135 17.15 43.31 16.36
CA LEU A 135 15.73 43.15 16.02
C LEU A 135 15.51 42.62 14.58
N PRO A 136 16.23 43.10 13.54
CA PRO A 136 16.08 42.56 12.19
C PRO A 136 16.49 41.09 12.07
N LEU A 137 17.56 40.68 12.77
CA LEU A 137 18.02 39.30 12.76
C LEU A 137 17.02 38.39 13.48
N LEU A 138 16.50 38.82 14.63
CA LEU A 138 15.46 38.07 15.34
C LEU A 138 14.20 37.92 14.49
N ALA A 139 13.74 39.00 13.85
CA ALA A 139 12.57 38.98 12.98
C ALA A 139 12.77 38.03 11.78
N ALA A 140 13.95 38.01 11.17
CA ALA A 140 14.26 37.08 10.09
C ALA A 140 14.25 35.62 10.55
N LEU A 141 14.84 35.32 11.71
CA LEU A 141 14.84 33.97 12.28
C LEU A 141 13.42 33.50 12.67
N LEU A 142 12.61 34.38 13.23
CA LEU A 142 11.19 34.09 13.53
C LEU A 142 10.37 33.89 12.24
N ALA A 143 10.62 34.66 11.19
CA ALA A 143 9.97 34.46 9.90
C ALA A 143 10.31 33.09 9.29
N VAL A 144 11.60 32.70 9.33
CA VAL A 144 12.05 31.36 8.90
C VAL A 144 11.39 30.27 9.74
N PHE A 145 11.31 30.46 11.05
CA PHE A 145 10.60 29.56 11.96
C PHE A 145 9.14 29.37 11.54
N PHE A 146 8.37 30.45 11.37
CA PHE A 146 6.95 30.37 10.99
C PHE A 146 6.73 29.73 9.61
N VAL A 147 7.56 30.07 8.62
CA VAL A 147 7.47 29.44 7.29
C VAL A 147 7.75 27.95 7.39
N ALA A 148 8.84 27.55 8.06
CA ALA A 148 9.25 26.15 8.15
C ALA A 148 8.27 25.30 8.97
N GLU A 149 7.74 25.85 10.05
CA GLU A 149 6.70 25.23 10.89
C GLU A 149 5.45 24.91 10.08
N ASN A 150 4.91 25.91 9.38
CA ASN A 150 3.65 25.79 8.66
C ASN A 150 3.81 25.04 7.33
N ALA A 151 4.97 25.17 6.67
CA ALA A 151 5.29 24.36 5.49
C ALA A 151 5.49 22.89 5.84
N GLY A 152 6.09 22.61 7.01
CA GLY A 152 6.47 21.28 7.43
C GLY A 152 5.54 20.69 8.50
N PRO A 153 6.01 20.60 9.76
CA PRO A 153 5.38 19.78 10.77
C PRO A 153 3.96 20.20 11.14
N ASN A 154 3.61 21.49 11.20
CA ASN A 154 2.24 21.87 11.59
C ASN A 154 1.19 21.37 10.56
N THR A 155 1.48 21.49 9.27
CA THR A 155 0.60 20.95 8.21
C THR A 155 0.66 19.42 8.17
N THR A 156 1.86 18.86 8.20
CA THR A 156 2.04 17.41 8.03
C THR A 156 1.53 16.61 9.22
N THR A 157 1.59 17.11 10.47
CA THR A 157 1.02 16.40 11.64
C THR A 157 -0.51 16.38 11.64
N TRP A 158 -1.16 17.28 10.89
CA TRP A 158 -2.60 17.20 10.63
C TRP A 158 -2.94 16.16 9.56
N VAL A 159 -2.12 16.09 8.50
CA VAL A 159 -2.31 15.18 7.35
C VAL A 159 -1.89 13.73 7.68
N TYR A 160 -0.80 13.55 8.43
CA TYR A 160 -0.25 12.23 8.73
C TYR A 160 -1.24 11.28 9.40
N PRO A 161 -1.93 11.65 10.49
CA PRO A 161 -2.85 10.73 11.16
C PRO A 161 -4.01 10.32 10.26
N VAL A 162 -4.46 11.17 9.33
CA VAL A 162 -5.53 10.79 8.41
C VAL A 162 -5.08 9.80 7.33
N GLU A 163 -3.78 9.79 6.99
CA GLU A 163 -3.17 8.88 6.01
C GLU A 163 -2.57 7.61 6.66
N LEU A 164 -2.21 7.65 7.95
CA LEU A 164 -1.61 6.53 8.68
C LEU A 164 -2.62 5.51 9.22
N PHE A 165 -3.90 5.92 9.33
CA PHE A 165 -4.94 5.14 10.01
C PHE A 165 -6.16 4.80 9.14
N PRO A 166 -6.69 3.57 9.28
CA PRO A 166 -7.79 3.05 8.47
C PRO A 166 -9.05 3.85 8.64
N THR A 167 -9.86 4.04 7.60
CA THR A 167 -11.16 4.73 7.68
C THR A 167 -11.97 4.29 8.91
N ARG A 168 -11.96 2.99 9.25
CA ARG A 168 -12.59 2.41 10.46
C ARG A 168 -12.05 2.90 11.81
N ILE A 169 -10.73 3.13 11.97
CA ILE A 169 -10.13 3.59 13.24
C ILE A 169 -9.52 5.01 13.13
N ARG A 170 -9.62 5.66 11.97
CA ARG A 170 -8.99 6.95 11.64
C ARG A 170 -9.44 8.03 12.58
N GLY A 171 -10.75 8.12 12.84
CA GLY A 171 -11.29 9.08 13.80
C GLY A 171 -10.68 8.92 15.19
N SER A 172 -10.51 7.68 15.65
CA SER A 172 -9.91 7.40 16.96
C SER A 172 -8.39 7.67 16.99
N GLY A 173 -7.67 7.26 15.94
CA GLY A 173 -6.22 7.48 15.83
C GLY A 173 -5.86 8.97 15.68
N HIS A 174 -6.59 9.69 14.82
CA HIS A 174 -6.46 11.15 14.68
C HIS A 174 -6.84 11.86 15.98
N GLY A 175 -7.96 11.49 16.61
CA GLY A 175 -8.39 12.07 17.88
C GLY A 175 -7.37 11.87 19.01
N PHE A 176 -6.75 10.69 19.10
CA PHE A 176 -5.69 10.43 20.08
C PHE A 176 -4.44 11.27 19.80
N ALA A 177 -3.95 11.29 18.55
CA ALA A 177 -2.79 12.08 18.18
C ALA A 177 -3.03 13.60 18.40
N ALA A 178 -4.22 14.09 18.07
CA ALA A 178 -4.63 15.47 18.32
C ALA A 178 -4.67 15.80 19.82
N THR A 179 -5.14 14.86 20.66
CA THR A 179 -5.13 15.01 22.13
C THR A 179 -3.70 15.15 22.65
N MET A 180 -2.76 14.34 22.12
CA MET A 180 -1.34 14.46 22.44
C MET A 180 -0.76 15.79 21.97
N GLY A 181 -1.14 16.29 20.79
CA GLY A 181 -0.82 17.66 20.35
C GLY A 181 -1.24 18.70 21.39
N LYS A 182 -2.50 18.65 21.87
CA LYS A 182 -2.98 19.59 22.90
C LYS A 182 -2.24 19.49 24.22
N LEU A 183 -1.80 18.29 24.63
CA LEU A 183 -0.91 18.16 25.79
C LEU A 183 0.45 18.82 25.55
N GLY A 184 0.96 18.77 24.32
CA GLY A 184 2.15 19.52 23.89
C GLY A 184 1.93 21.02 23.99
N ALA A 185 0.79 21.53 23.51
CA ALA A 185 0.43 22.94 23.62
C ALA A 185 0.37 23.40 25.08
N ILE A 186 -0.26 22.62 25.97
CA ILE A 186 -0.29 22.89 27.41
C ILE A 186 1.13 22.94 27.98
N CYS A 187 1.97 21.96 27.63
CA CYS A 187 3.38 21.94 28.04
C CYS A 187 4.10 23.21 27.60
N GLY A 188 3.97 23.63 26.33
CA GLY A 188 4.55 24.87 25.82
C GLY A 188 4.05 26.11 26.58
N VAL A 189 2.75 26.22 26.81
CA VAL A 189 2.13 27.38 27.48
C VAL A 189 2.60 27.55 28.92
N PHE A 190 2.81 26.46 29.66
CA PHE A 190 3.20 26.53 31.08
C PHE A 190 4.72 26.48 31.29
N VAL A 191 5.47 25.74 30.48
CA VAL A 191 6.91 25.55 30.67
C VAL A 191 7.69 26.73 30.11
N LEU A 192 7.34 27.24 28.93
CA LEU A 192 8.16 28.27 28.28
C LEU A 192 8.27 29.57 29.08
N PRO A 193 7.21 30.11 29.72
CA PRO A 193 7.33 31.32 30.55
C PRO A 193 8.24 31.13 31.77
N LEU A 194 8.25 29.93 32.34
CA LEU A 194 9.11 29.60 33.47
C LEU A 194 10.58 29.58 33.04
N LEU A 195 10.85 29.04 31.84
CA LEU A 195 12.18 29.05 31.24
C LEU A 195 12.59 30.47 30.84
N GLU A 196 11.70 31.25 30.23
CA GLU A 196 11.93 32.65 29.82
C GLU A 196 12.35 33.52 31.01
N ARG A 197 11.59 33.45 32.11
CA ARG A 197 11.87 34.18 33.35
C ARG A 197 13.26 33.87 33.92
N TYR A 198 13.75 32.65 33.70
CA TYR A 198 15.08 32.26 34.16
C TYR A 198 16.16 32.66 33.16
N ASN A 199 15.99 32.27 31.89
CA ASN A 199 16.90 32.55 30.80
C ASN A 199 16.22 32.33 29.43
N GLN A 200 16.10 33.40 28.66
CA GLN A 200 15.60 33.39 27.28
C GLN A 200 16.32 32.41 26.34
N VAL A 201 17.64 32.24 26.49
CA VAL A 201 18.44 31.28 25.71
C VAL A 201 18.02 29.85 26.04
N LEU A 202 17.68 29.58 27.30
CA LEU A 202 17.22 28.26 27.75
C LEU A 202 15.84 27.93 27.17
N MET A 203 14.94 28.91 27.10
CA MET A 203 13.63 28.76 26.44
C MET A 203 13.81 28.41 24.96
N LEU A 204 14.58 29.21 24.21
CA LEU A 204 14.84 28.97 22.79
C LEU A 204 15.55 27.63 22.54
N GLY A 205 16.52 27.28 23.39
CA GLY A 205 17.22 26.00 23.32
C GLY A 205 16.31 24.80 23.61
N PHE A 206 15.37 24.93 24.55
CA PHE A 206 14.38 23.90 24.85
C PHE A 206 13.45 23.65 23.67
N VAL A 207 12.90 24.72 23.07
CA VAL A 207 12.04 24.59 21.88
C VAL A 207 12.84 24.07 20.68
N GLY A 208 14.03 24.60 20.45
CA GLY A 208 14.92 24.13 19.37
C GLY A 208 15.29 22.65 19.52
N PHE A 209 15.51 22.18 20.75
CA PHE A 209 15.72 20.77 21.04
C PHE A 209 14.46 19.93 20.74
N ALA A 210 13.28 20.38 21.18
CA ALA A 210 12.02 19.70 20.89
C ALA A 210 11.78 19.58 19.37
N SER A 211 12.12 20.63 18.60
CA SER A 211 12.05 20.63 17.15
C SER A 211 13.00 19.61 16.51
N VAL A 212 14.29 19.60 16.90
CA VAL A 212 15.26 18.64 16.36
C VAL A 212 14.89 17.20 16.75
N LEU A 213 14.40 16.99 17.97
CA LEU A 213 13.86 15.70 18.38
C LEU A 213 12.68 15.29 17.49
N GLY A 214 11.81 16.22 17.12
CA GLY A 214 10.74 16.03 16.15
C GLY A 214 11.25 15.58 14.79
N ALA A 215 12.34 16.18 14.29
CA ALA A 215 13.00 15.74 13.06
C ALA A 215 13.56 14.33 13.18
N VAL A 216 14.25 14.00 14.28
CA VAL A 216 14.82 12.66 14.52
C VAL A 216 13.73 11.61 14.56
N ILE A 217 12.65 11.85 15.30
CA ILE A 217 11.48 10.95 15.37
C ILE A 217 10.85 10.79 13.99
N THR A 218 10.74 11.86 13.21
CA THR A 218 10.19 11.82 11.85
C THR A 218 11.07 11.03 10.89
N LEU A 219 12.39 11.19 10.96
CA LEU A 219 13.31 10.43 10.10
C LEU A 219 13.33 8.95 10.47
N ALA A 220 13.31 8.64 11.77
CA ALA A 220 13.38 7.28 12.29
C ALA A 220 12.07 6.48 12.13
N TYR A 221 10.91 7.10 12.42
CA TYR A 221 9.62 6.41 12.48
C TYR A 221 8.58 6.91 11.47
N GLY A 222 8.83 8.04 10.81
CA GLY A 222 7.95 8.55 9.77
C GLY A 222 7.89 7.60 8.58
N ILE A 223 6.67 7.26 8.18
CA ILE A 223 6.37 6.51 6.97
C ILE A 223 6.13 7.54 5.86
N GLU A 224 6.66 7.35 4.66
CA GLU A 224 6.29 8.25 3.56
C GLU A 224 4.91 7.84 3.04
N THR A 225 3.95 8.78 3.08
CA THR A 225 2.54 8.55 2.70
C THR A 225 2.18 9.22 1.37
N LYS A 226 3.16 9.83 0.68
CA LYS A 226 2.99 10.36 -0.67
C LYS A 226 2.33 9.34 -1.60
N LYS A 227 1.17 9.72 -2.15
CA LYS A 227 0.36 8.92 -3.08
C LYS A 227 -0.15 7.57 -2.54
N GLN A 228 -0.39 7.43 -1.24
CA GLN A 228 -0.96 6.20 -0.66
C GLN A 228 -2.06 6.47 0.37
N SER A 229 -3.22 5.81 0.23
CA SER A 229 -4.08 5.45 1.36
C SER A 229 -3.97 3.93 1.56
N LEU A 230 -3.56 3.48 2.75
CA LEU A 230 -3.20 2.07 2.99
C LEU A 230 -4.39 1.18 3.42
N GLU A 231 -5.58 1.75 3.59
CA GLU A 231 -6.71 1.02 4.18
C GLU A 231 -7.91 0.83 3.30
N ASP A 232 -8.02 1.64 2.25
CA ASP A 232 -8.84 1.27 1.10
C ASP A 232 -8.14 0.12 0.32
N VAL A 233 -6.80 0.00 0.47
CA VAL A 233 -5.93 -0.99 -0.19
C VAL A 233 -6.09 -2.44 0.30
N SER A 234 -6.73 -2.67 1.46
CA SER A 234 -7.08 -4.04 1.87
C SER A 234 -8.50 -4.40 1.45
N GLU A 235 -9.43 -3.44 1.43
CA GLU A 235 -10.83 -3.71 1.08
C GLU A 235 -11.03 -3.88 -0.43
N VAL A 236 -10.33 -3.09 -1.24
CA VAL A 236 -10.39 -3.21 -2.70
C VAL A 236 -9.83 -4.54 -3.13
N PHE A 237 -8.60 -4.90 -2.75
CA PHE A 237 -8.03 -6.23 -3.02
C PHE A 237 -8.92 -7.37 -2.51
N LYS A 238 -9.44 -7.28 -1.27
CA LYS A 238 -10.42 -8.27 -0.74
C LYS A 238 -11.68 -8.36 -1.59
N SER A 239 -12.13 -7.27 -2.20
CA SER A 239 -13.29 -7.30 -3.10
C SER A 239 -13.03 -8.11 -4.37
N PHE A 240 -11.77 -8.34 -4.76
CA PHE A 240 -11.40 -9.20 -5.89
C PHE A 240 -11.19 -10.66 -5.50
N TYR A 241 -11.20 -10.98 -4.21
CA TYR A 241 -10.94 -12.32 -3.71
C TYR A 241 -11.90 -13.40 -4.27
N ASP A 242 -13.19 -13.06 -4.37
CA ASP A 242 -14.19 -13.96 -4.96
C ASP A 242 -13.87 -14.27 -6.43
N TYR A 243 -13.33 -13.30 -7.17
CA TYR A 243 -12.88 -13.51 -8.55
C TYR A 243 -11.66 -14.42 -8.60
N PHE A 244 -10.64 -14.18 -7.77
CA PHE A 244 -9.46 -15.05 -7.74
C PHE A 244 -9.82 -16.48 -7.37
N THR A 245 -10.75 -16.68 -6.43
CA THR A 245 -11.24 -18.02 -6.05
C THR A 245 -11.97 -18.68 -7.21
N LYS A 246 -12.85 -17.96 -7.92
CA LYS A 246 -13.51 -18.50 -9.12
C LYS A 246 -12.53 -18.84 -10.23
N MET A 247 -11.53 -18.00 -10.45
CA MET A 247 -10.47 -18.23 -11.44
C MET A 247 -9.64 -19.46 -11.09
N SER A 248 -9.23 -19.63 -9.82
CA SER A 248 -8.47 -20.82 -9.39
C SER A 248 -9.29 -22.10 -9.46
N GLU A 249 -10.59 -22.05 -9.12
CA GLU A 249 -11.50 -23.20 -9.28
C GLU A 249 -11.72 -23.57 -10.76
N ASN A 250 -11.83 -22.57 -11.63
CA ASN A 250 -11.90 -22.77 -13.08
C ASN A 250 -10.59 -23.38 -13.62
N LEU A 251 -9.44 -22.92 -13.12
CA LEU A 251 -8.14 -23.46 -13.46
C LEU A 251 -7.99 -24.93 -13.03
N VAL A 252 -8.40 -25.29 -11.80
CA VAL A 252 -8.44 -26.69 -11.32
C VAL A 252 -9.32 -27.55 -12.22
N ARG A 253 -10.47 -27.03 -12.67
CA ARG A 253 -11.33 -27.73 -13.62
C ARG A 253 -10.60 -27.97 -14.95
N GLY A 254 -9.91 -26.96 -15.49
CA GLY A 254 -9.13 -27.05 -16.72
C GLY A 254 -8.02 -28.10 -16.62
N ALA A 255 -7.25 -28.09 -15.54
CA ALA A 255 -6.18 -29.07 -15.29
C ALA A 255 -6.72 -30.51 -15.22
N ARG A 256 -7.83 -30.73 -14.51
CA ARG A 256 -8.47 -32.07 -14.43
C ARG A 256 -9.05 -32.53 -15.76
N GLN A 257 -9.55 -31.61 -16.59
CA GLN A 257 -10.02 -31.95 -17.94
C GLN A 257 -8.85 -32.30 -18.86
N LEU A 258 -7.73 -31.59 -18.76
CA LEU A 258 -6.50 -31.94 -19.47
C LEU A 258 -6.00 -33.31 -19.03
N ASP A 259 -6.01 -33.59 -17.73
CA ASP A 259 -5.61 -34.89 -17.20
C ASP A 259 -6.48 -36.03 -17.74
N ALA A 260 -7.80 -35.85 -17.75
CA ALA A 260 -8.73 -36.79 -18.36
C ALA A 260 -8.53 -36.95 -19.87
N LEU A 261 -8.13 -35.89 -20.59
CA LEU A 261 -7.81 -35.94 -22.01
C LEU A 261 -6.53 -36.74 -22.26
N ILE A 262 -5.47 -36.50 -21.48
CA ILE A 262 -4.20 -37.21 -21.60
C ILE A 262 -4.40 -38.70 -21.30
N HIS A 263 -5.10 -39.06 -20.22
CA HIS A 263 -5.32 -40.45 -19.85
C HIS A 263 -6.15 -41.25 -20.87
N ASP A 264 -7.00 -40.57 -21.63
CA ASP A 264 -7.83 -41.21 -22.65
C ASP A 264 -8.05 -40.28 -23.85
N LEU A 265 -7.19 -40.46 -24.85
CA LEU A 265 -7.19 -39.72 -26.11
C LEU A 265 -8.28 -40.19 -27.10
N SER A 266 -9.04 -41.25 -26.80
CA SER A 266 -10.03 -41.81 -27.73
C SER A 266 -11.23 -40.89 -27.96
N ASP A 267 -11.60 -40.09 -26.94
CA ASP A 267 -12.67 -39.08 -27.00
C ASP A 267 -12.09 -37.65 -26.97
N SER A 268 -11.00 -37.43 -27.72
CA SER A 268 -10.29 -36.15 -27.71
C SER A 268 -11.14 -34.96 -28.14
N ASP A 269 -12.10 -35.17 -29.06
CA ASP A 269 -12.96 -34.09 -29.56
C ASP A 269 -13.91 -33.55 -28.51
N SER A 270 -14.59 -34.44 -27.76
CA SER A 270 -15.51 -34.07 -26.69
C SER A 270 -14.76 -33.40 -25.54
N LYS A 271 -13.62 -33.97 -25.10
CA LYS A 271 -12.82 -33.43 -24.01
C LYS A 271 -12.17 -32.09 -24.36
N TYR A 272 -11.71 -31.92 -25.60
CA TYR A 272 -11.24 -30.64 -26.11
C TYR A 272 -12.33 -29.55 -26.03
N ILE A 273 -13.57 -29.86 -26.43
CA ILE A 273 -14.69 -28.91 -26.34
C ILE A 273 -14.91 -28.49 -24.89
N GLN A 274 -14.78 -29.40 -23.92
CA GLN A 274 -14.92 -29.08 -22.51
C GLN A 274 -13.81 -28.15 -21.99
N ILE A 275 -12.55 -28.38 -22.39
CA ILE A 275 -11.42 -27.50 -22.04
C ILE A 275 -11.62 -26.11 -22.65
N LYS A 276 -12.03 -26.05 -23.92
CA LYS A 276 -12.34 -24.78 -24.59
C LYS A 276 -13.47 -23.99 -23.90
N GLN A 277 -14.50 -24.68 -23.40
CA GLN A 277 -15.56 -24.02 -22.62
C GLN A 277 -15.04 -23.49 -21.28
N THR A 278 -14.12 -24.20 -20.65
CA THR A 278 -13.47 -23.76 -19.40
C THR A 278 -12.57 -22.55 -19.65
N GLU A 279 -11.80 -22.52 -20.74
CA GLU A 279 -11.00 -21.36 -21.15
C GLU A 279 -11.88 -20.14 -21.42
N HIS A 280 -12.96 -20.28 -22.19
CA HIS A 280 -13.91 -19.18 -22.40
C HIS A 280 -14.55 -18.67 -21.10
N ALA A 281 -14.83 -19.54 -20.13
CA ALA A 281 -15.30 -19.11 -18.81
C ALA A 281 -14.20 -18.36 -18.03
N GLY A 282 -12.93 -18.71 -18.25
CA GLY A 282 -11.76 -17.99 -17.73
C GLY A 282 -11.66 -16.58 -18.30
N ASP A 283 -11.72 -16.46 -19.63
CA ASP A 283 -11.73 -15.17 -20.35
C ASP A 283 -12.82 -14.22 -19.82
N GLU A 284 -14.03 -14.76 -19.58
CA GLU A 284 -15.14 -13.98 -19.02
C GLU A 284 -14.80 -13.45 -17.62
N LEU A 285 -14.21 -14.28 -16.74
CA LEU A 285 -13.77 -13.86 -15.41
C LEU A 285 -12.66 -12.80 -15.47
N VAL A 286 -11.69 -12.96 -16.37
CA VAL A 286 -10.63 -11.97 -16.61
C VAL A 286 -11.22 -10.64 -17.05
N HIS A 287 -12.17 -10.68 -17.99
CA HIS A 287 -12.88 -9.49 -18.45
C HIS A 287 -13.65 -8.82 -17.32
N GLU A 288 -14.33 -9.58 -16.46
CA GLU A 288 -15.03 -9.06 -15.29
C GLU A 288 -14.07 -8.41 -14.29
N VAL A 289 -12.91 -9.02 -14.01
CA VAL A 289 -11.89 -8.44 -13.13
C VAL A 289 -11.39 -7.12 -13.70
N PHE A 290 -10.93 -7.07 -14.96
CA PHE A 290 -10.42 -5.83 -15.56
C PHE A 290 -11.50 -4.76 -15.70
N THR A 291 -12.75 -5.15 -15.97
CA THR A 291 -13.89 -4.23 -16.00
C THR A 291 -14.14 -3.62 -14.63
N LYS A 292 -14.10 -4.43 -13.57
CA LYS A 292 -14.25 -3.96 -12.19
C LYS A 292 -13.05 -3.10 -11.78
N LEU A 293 -11.84 -3.50 -12.13
CA LEU A 293 -10.60 -2.77 -11.88
C LEU A 293 -10.62 -1.37 -12.49
N ASN A 294 -11.03 -1.25 -13.75
CA ASN A 294 -11.16 0.03 -14.44
C ASN A 294 -12.29 0.93 -13.92
N LYS A 295 -13.29 0.34 -13.26
CA LYS A 295 -14.44 1.07 -12.67
C LYS A 295 -14.22 1.43 -11.20
N SER A 296 -13.28 0.79 -10.53
CA SER A 296 -12.92 1.03 -9.13
C SER A 296 -11.75 2.02 -9.06
N PHE A 297 -11.77 2.92 -8.07
CA PHE A 297 -10.63 3.79 -7.80
C PHE A 297 -9.58 2.98 -7.01
N VAL A 298 -8.88 2.08 -7.71
CA VAL A 298 -7.86 1.19 -7.16
C VAL A 298 -6.51 1.90 -7.16
N ALA A 299 -5.72 1.77 -6.09
CA ALA A 299 -4.39 2.37 -6.06
C ALA A 299 -3.49 1.72 -7.13
N PRO A 300 -2.55 2.45 -7.77
CA PRO A 300 -1.71 1.88 -8.84
C PRO A 300 -0.93 0.62 -8.43
N ILE A 301 -0.55 0.50 -7.16
CA ILE A 301 0.17 -0.66 -6.62
C ILE A 301 -0.74 -1.90 -6.61
N GLU A 302 -1.97 -1.77 -6.09
CA GLU A 302 -2.98 -2.84 -6.11
C GLU A 302 -3.42 -3.18 -7.53
N GLN A 303 -3.50 -2.18 -8.41
CA GLN A 303 -3.88 -2.40 -9.80
C GLN A 303 -2.88 -3.32 -10.49
N ASN A 304 -1.59 -3.10 -10.26
CA ASN A 304 -0.53 -3.97 -10.78
C ASN A 304 -0.62 -5.38 -10.20
N GLU A 305 -0.93 -5.50 -8.91
CA GLU A 305 -1.02 -6.78 -8.20
C GLU A 305 -2.23 -7.61 -8.62
N ILE A 306 -3.42 -7.00 -8.69
CA ILE A 306 -4.63 -7.64 -9.18
C ILE A 306 -4.43 -8.04 -10.64
N SER A 307 -3.90 -7.14 -11.48
CA SER A 307 -3.66 -7.44 -12.89
C SER A 307 -2.62 -8.55 -13.07
N ALA A 308 -1.54 -8.55 -12.29
CA ALA A 308 -0.50 -9.56 -12.35
C ALA A 308 -1.05 -10.94 -11.99
N LEU A 309 -1.78 -11.05 -10.86
CA LEU A 309 -2.34 -12.32 -10.43
C LEU A 309 -3.43 -12.83 -11.37
N THR A 310 -4.32 -11.95 -11.85
CA THR A 310 -5.33 -12.30 -12.85
C THR A 310 -4.68 -12.82 -14.12
N LYS A 311 -3.69 -12.10 -14.66
CA LYS A 311 -3.02 -12.49 -15.88
C LYS A 311 -2.23 -13.80 -15.72
N SER A 312 -1.50 -13.97 -14.62
CA SER A 312 -0.73 -15.20 -14.40
C SER A 312 -1.64 -16.43 -14.28
N LEU A 313 -2.80 -16.31 -13.62
CA LEU A 313 -3.78 -17.41 -13.53
C LEU A 313 -4.38 -17.76 -14.90
N ASP A 314 -4.65 -16.75 -15.71
CA ASP A 314 -5.18 -16.88 -17.07
C ASP A 314 -4.17 -17.52 -18.01
N ASP A 315 -2.91 -17.07 -17.97
CA ASP A 315 -1.82 -17.61 -18.78
C ASP A 315 -1.68 -19.14 -18.57
N VAL A 316 -1.87 -19.68 -17.35
CA VAL A 316 -1.86 -21.14 -17.12
C VAL A 316 -3.00 -21.83 -17.87
N LEU A 317 -4.23 -21.28 -17.80
CA LEU A 317 -5.41 -21.87 -18.43
C LEU A 317 -5.30 -21.82 -19.96
N ASP A 318 -4.74 -20.74 -20.50
CA ASP A 318 -4.46 -20.57 -21.92
C ASP A 318 -3.49 -21.62 -22.44
N ILE A 319 -2.40 -21.89 -21.71
CA ILE A 319 -1.45 -22.93 -22.11
C ILE A 319 -2.07 -24.33 -21.97
N ILE A 320 -2.91 -24.58 -20.96
CA ILE A 320 -3.69 -25.83 -20.85
C ILE A 320 -4.58 -26.02 -22.10
N HIS A 321 -5.29 -24.98 -22.53
CA HIS A 321 -6.08 -25.03 -23.75
C HIS A 321 -5.19 -25.24 -24.99
N ALA A 322 -4.03 -24.59 -25.03
CA ALA A 322 -3.05 -24.74 -26.11
C ALA A 322 -2.49 -26.18 -26.22
N VAL A 323 -2.29 -26.89 -25.10
CA VAL A 323 -1.95 -28.32 -25.09
C VAL A 323 -3.09 -29.14 -25.69
N ALA A 324 -4.34 -28.90 -25.25
CA ALA A 324 -5.51 -29.63 -25.76
C ALA A 324 -5.70 -29.45 -27.28
N VAL A 325 -5.47 -28.24 -27.79
CA VAL A 325 -5.46 -27.95 -29.24
C VAL A 325 -4.44 -28.84 -29.95
N ARG A 326 -3.21 -28.96 -29.44
CA ARG A 326 -2.13 -29.75 -30.06
C ARG A 326 -2.43 -31.24 -30.04
N LEU A 327 -2.88 -31.77 -28.91
CA LEU A 327 -3.28 -33.18 -28.79
C LEU A 327 -4.33 -33.56 -29.85
N LYS A 328 -5.31 -32.67 -30.05
CA LYS A 328 -6.33 -32.83 -31.08
C LYS A 328 -5.78 -32.69 -32.51
N LEU A 329 -5.03 -31.62 -32.80
CA LEU A 329 -4.53 -31.35 -34.15
C LEU A 329 -3.54 -32.42 -34.63
N TYR A 330 -2.68 -32.88 -33.73
CA TYR A 330 -1.63 -33.85 -34.05
C TYR A 330 -2.12 -35.28 -34.07
N LYS A 331 -3.33 -35.54 -33.54
CA LYS A 331 -3.95 -36.87 -33.46
C LYS A 331 -3.00 -37.86 -32.81
N VAL A 332 -2.51 -37.48 -31.62
CA VAL A 332 -1.62 -38.34 -30.83
C VAL A 332 -2.37 -39.64 -30.51
N GLY A 333 -1.78 -40.78 -30.86
CA GLY A 333 -2.50 -42.07 -30.89
C GLY A 333 -2.70 -42.73 -29.52
N SER A 334 -1.76 -42.52 -28.60
CA SER A 334 -1.82 -43.06 -27.23
C SER A 334 -0.99 -42.19 -26.30
N PRO A 335 -1.39 -42.01 -25.04
CA PRO A 335 -0.54 -41.34 -24.06
C PRO A 335 0.70 -42.17 -23.78
N ASP A 336 1.84 -41.49 -23.72
CA ASP A 336 3.09 -42.08 -23.23
C ASP A 336 3.33 -41.74 -21.76
N LYS A 337 4.42 -42.30 -21.22
CA LYS A 337 4.82 -42.11 -19.83
C LYS A 337 5.07 -40.63 -19.50
N THR A 338 5.74 -39.90 -20.40
CA THR A 338 6.09 -38.48 -20.23
C THR A 338 4.84 -37.61 -20.10
N MET A 339 3.84 -37.83 -20.97
CA MET A 339 2.57 -37.11 -20.90
C MET A 339 1.83 -37.36 -19.58
N LEU A 340 1.82 -38.60 -19.10
CA LEU A 340 1.16 -38.96 -17.84
C LEU A 340 1.87 -38.34 -16.64
N GLU A 341 3.21 -38.26 -16.65
CA GLU A 341 3.99 -37.59 -15.61
C GLU A 341 3.71 -36.09 -15.57
N PHE A 342 3.73 -35.39 -16.71
CA PHE A 342 3.34 -33.99 -16.80
C PHE A 342 1.91 -33.75 -16.32
N SER A 343 0.97 -34.62 -16.71
CA SER A 343 -0.43 -34.53 -16.29
C SER A 343 -0.60 -34.51 -14.77
N GLY A 344 0.13 -35.39 -14.08
CA GLY A 344 0.15 -35.45 -12.62
C GLY A 344 0.80 -34.21 -11.98
N ILE A 345 1.92 -33.74 -12.54
CA ILE A 345 2.62 -32.54 -12.06
C ILE A 345 1.72 -31.30 -12.20
N ILE A 346 1.16 -31.06 -13.39
CA ILE A 346 0.28 -29.92 -13.67
C ILE A 346 -0.93 -29.91 -12.73
N THR A 347 -1.58 -31.07 -12.57
CA THR A 347 -2.75 -31.18 -11.69
C THR A 347 -2.37 -30.82 -10.25
N THR A 348 -1.23 -31.32 -9.76
CA THR A 348 -0.74 -31.03 -8.41
C THR A 348 -0.38 -29.55 -8.23
N SER A 349 0.33 -28.95 -9.20
CA SER A 349 0.69 -27.53 -9.18
C SER A 349 -0.54 -26.62 -9.15
N VAL A 350 -1.56 -26.92 -9.96
CA VAL A 350 -2.80 -26.13 -10.01
C VAL A 350 -3.63 -26.29 -8.72
N GLU A 351 -3.68 -27.49 -8.12
CA GLU A 351 -4.35 -27.68 -6.83
C GLU A 351 -3.64 -26.94 -5.68
N LEU A 352 -2.31 -26.85 -5.75
CA LEU A 352 -1.51 -26.04 -4.84
C LEU A 352 -1.79 -24.54 -5.02
N ILE A 353 -1.89 -24.05 -6.26
CA ILE A 353 -2.31 -22.67 -6.56
C ILE A 353 -3.69 -22.37 -5.95
N ASP A 354 -4.69 -23.21 -6.19
CA ASP A 354 -6.03 -23.03 -5.61
C ASP A 354 -6.02 -22.99 -4.08
N LYS A 355 -5.20 -23.86 -3.46
CA LYS A 355 -5.00 -23.84 -2.01
C LYS A 355 -4.37 -22.54 -1.53
N ALA A 356 -3.37 -22.01 -2.22
CA ALA A 356 -2.72 -20.74 -1.89
C ALA A 356 -3.69 -19.56 -2.04
N ILE A 357 -4.42 -19.51 -3.16
CA ILE A 357 -5.46 -18.50 -3.40
C ILE A 357 -6.47 -18.53 -2.26
N LYS A 358 -6.99 -19.71 -1.88
CA LYS A 358 -7.96 -19.85 -0.79
C LYS A 358 -7.46 -19.40 0.59
N GLN A 359 -6.14 -19.27 0.77
CA GLN A 359 -5.51 -18.79 2.00
C GLN A 359 -5.22 -17.28 2.01
N LEU A 360 -5.28 -16.60 0.85
CA LEU A 360 -5.06 -15.14 0.74
C LEU A 360 -5.88 -14.27 1.70
N PRO A 361 -7.11 -14.60 2.15
CA PRO A 361 -7.83 -13.76 3.09
C PRO A 361 -7.19 -13.72 4.49
N ASN A 362 -6.40 -14.75 4.83
CA ASN A 362 -5.89 -15.01 6.17
C ASN A 362 -4.35 -14.83 6.27
N LEU A 363 -3.78 -13.91 5.48
CA LEU A 363 -2.33 -13.64 5.36
C LEU A 363 -1.56 -13.44 6.69
N ARG A 364 -2.24 -13.16 7.80
CA ARG A 364 -1.59 -12.72 9.05
C ARG A 364 -1.06 -13.84 9.97
N TRP A 365 -1.33 -15.14 9.74
CA TRP A 365 -1.14 -16.13 10.82
C TRP A 365 -0.46 -17.47 10.48
N GLU A 366 -0.28 -17.88 9.23
CA GLU A 366 0.43 -19.13 8.93
C GLU A 366 1.24 -19.02 7.62
N ASN A 367 2.56 -19.28 7.68
CA ASN A 367 3.53 -19.29 6.57
C ASN A 367 3.27 -20.36 5.48
N ASN A 368 2.02 -20.79 5.29
CA ASN A 368 1.68 -21.93 4.44
C ASN A 368 1.71 -21.58 2.94
N ILE A 369 1.48 -20.31 2.56
CA ILE A 369 1.58 -19.88 1.16
C ILE A 369 3.02 -19.96 0.65
N MET A 370 4.01 -19.54 1.46
CA MET A 370 5.43 -19.66 1.07
C MET A 370 5.84 -21.12 0.88
N ASP A 371 5.41 -22.02 1.76
CA ASP A 371 5.65 -23.45 1.62
C ASP A 371 4.98 -24.03 0.36
N ILE A 372 3.80 -23.52 -0.01
CA ILE A 372 3.14 -23.88 -1.26
C ILE A 372 3.95 -23.38 -2.46
N CYS A 373 4.42 -22.13 -2.46
CA CYS A 373 5.24 -21.59 -3.55
C CYS A 373 6.54 -22.38 -3.74
N ILE A 374 7.19 -22.81 -2.65
CA ILE A 374 8.38 -23.67 -2.71
C ILE A 374 8.05 -25.00 -3.39
N LYS A 375 6.92 -25.63 -3.04
CA LYS A 375 6.49 -26.89 -3.65
C LYS A 375 6.17 -26.75 -5.14
N ILE A 376 5.59 -25.62 -5.56
CA ILE A 376 5.33 -25.36 -6.98
C ILE A 376 6.65 -25.26 -7.75
N ASN A 377 7.65 -24.54 -7.21
CA ASN A 377 8.99 -24.48 -7.79
C ASN A 377 9.67 -25.87 -7.81
N GLU A 378 9.52 -26.70 -6.77
CA GLU A 378 10.01 -28.09 -6.79
C GLU A 378 9.33 -28.96 -7.87
N LEU A 379 8.06 -28.70 -8.18
CA LEU A 379 7.30 -29.39 -9.23
C LEU A 379 7.70 -28.91 -10.64
N GLU A 380 7.98 -27.62 -10.81
CA GLU A 380 8.52 -27.06 -12.05
C GLU A 380 9.88 -27.70 -12.37
N ASN A 381 10.82 -27.74 -11.41
CA ASN A 381 12.11 -28.41 -11.60
C ASN A 381 11.97 -29.90 -11.97
N GLN A 382 10.94 -30.58 -11.44
CA GLN A 382 10.63 -31.96 -11.82
C GLN A 382 10.11 -32.04 -13.26
N ALA A 383 9.23 -31.13 -13.66
CA ALA A 383 8.70 -31.04 -15.02
C ALA A 383 9.82 -30.80 -16.04
N ASP A 384 10.79 -29.97 -15.67
CA ASP A 384 11.99 -29.65 -16.45
C ASP A 384 12.85 -30.91 -16.69
N ALA A 385 13.01 -31.74 -15.66
CA ALA A 385 13.67 -33.04 -15.79
C ALA A 385 12.88 -34.02 -16.67
N VAL A 386 11.55 -34.05 -16.54
CA VAL A 386 10.65 -34.88 -17.37
C VAL A 386 10.72 -34.46 -18.84
N LEU A 387 10.80 -33.15 -19.14
CA LEU A 387 10.99 -32.65 -20.50
C LEU A 387 12.28 -33.19 -21.11
N ASN A 388 13.39 -33.03 -20.39
CA ASN A 388 14.71 -33.45 -20.86
C ASN A 388 14.80 -34.96 -21.08
N GLU A 389 14.27 -35.77 -20.15
CA GLU A 389 14.21 -37.24 -20.31
C GLU A 389 13.28 -37.63 -21.47
N GLY A 390 12.10 -37.02 -21.54
CA GLY A 390 11.10 -37.28 -22.58
C GLY A 390 11.63 -36.98 -23.98
N VAL A 391 12.25 -35.81 -24.18
CA VAL A 391 12.87 -35.43 -25.44
C VAL A 391 14.04 -36.36 -25.77
N SER A 392 14.91 -36.69 -24.80
CA SER A 392 16.02 -37.63 -25.03
C SER A 392 15.50 -39.01 -25.50
N ASN A 393 14.43 -39.51 -24.88
CA ASN A 393 13.82 -40.79 -25.26
C ASN A 393 13.18 -40.72 -26.64
N LEU A 394 12.54 -39.60 -26.97
CA LEU A 394 11.89 -39.36 -28.26
C LEU A 394 12.90 -39.39 -29.42
N PHE A 395 14.07 -38.79 -29.24
CA PHE A 395 15.14 -38.76 -30.26
C PHE A 395 15.89 -40.09 -30.44
N ASN A 396 15.67 -41.09 -29.58
CA ASN A 396 16.12 -42.46 -29.84
C ASN A 396 15.27 -43.17 -30.92
N GLY A 397 14.08 -42.64 -31.22
CA GLY A 397 13.21 -43.12 -32.29
C GLY A 397 13.69 -42.75 -33.70
N HIS A 398 12.93 -43.18 -34.71
CA HIS A 398 13.26 -42.93 -36.12
C HIS A 398 12.13 -42.23 -36.90
N ASP A 399 10.94 -42.07 -36.33
CA ASP A 399 9.83 -41.34 -36.98
C ASP A 399 9.91 -39.85 -36.67
N ALA A 400 10.44 -39.08 -37.62
CA ALA A 400 10.58 -37.64 -37.50
C ALA A 400 9.23 -36.90 -37.32
N ILE A 401 8.12 -37.43 -37.86
CA ILE A 401 6.80 -36.80 -37.74
C ILE A 401 6.30 -36.97 -36.30
N GLU A 402 6.44 -38.16 -35.74
CA GLU A 402 6.09 -38.44 -34.35
C GLU A 402 6.95 -37.62 -33.38
N ILE A 403 8.26 -37.54 -33.63
CA ILE A 403 9.19 -36.71 -32.85
C ILE A 403 8.75 -35.25 -32.85
N ILE A 404 8.41 -34.67 -34.01
CA ILE A 404 7.96 -33.26 -34.06
C ILE A 404 6.69 -33.05 -33.25
N LYS A 405 5.70 -33.94 -33.40
CA LYS A 405 4.41 -33.83 -32.69
C LYS A 405 4.58 -33.92 -31.18
N LEU A 406 5.26 -34.95 -30.69
CA LEU A 406 5.41 -35.21 -29.27
C LEU A 406 6.33 -34.19 -28.59
N LYS A 407 7.41 -33.78 -29.27
CA LYS A 407 8.30 -32.73 -28.75
C LYS A 407 7.53 -31.45 -28.47
N GLU A 408 6.72 -30.97 -29.42
CA GLU A 408 5.95 -29.74 -29.20
C GLU A 408 4.89 -29.93 -28.11
N VAL A 409 4.26 -31.11 -28.00
CA VAL A 409 3.33 -31.40 -26.89
C VAL A 409 4.06 -31.35 -25.55
N TYR A 410 5.26 -31.92 -25.43
CA TYR A 410 6.04 -31.90 -24.20
C TYR A 410 6.48 -30.48 -23.82
N GLU A 411 6.96 -29.69 -24.79
CA GLU A 411 7.33 -28.29 -24.57
C GLU A 411 6.13 -27.46 -24.09
N TYR A 412 4.93 -27.71 -24.61
CA TYR A 412 3.73 -27.02 -24.13
C TYR A 412 3.26 -27.52 -22.76
N LEU A 413 3.46 -28.79 -22.42
CA LEU A 413 3.16 -29.32 -21.09
C LEU A 413 4.09 -28.74 -20.02
N GLU A 414 5.38 -28.63 -20.32
CA GLU A 414 6.37 -27.95 -19.46
C GLU A 414 6.05 -26.44 -19.35
N LEU A 415 5.66 -25.79 -20.45
CA LEU A 415 5.23 -24.40 -20.38
C LEU A 415 4.03 -24.17 -19.45
N VAL A 416 3.13 -25.15 -19.26
CA VAL A 416 2.06 -25.04 -18.23
C VAL A 416 2.68 -24.95 -16.83
N THR A 417 3.74 -25.73 -16.56
CA THR A 417 4.39 -25.73 -15.25
C THR A 417 5.21 -24.47 -15.01
N ASP A 418 5.87 -23.91 -16.03
CA ASP A 418 6.49 -22.56 -15.99
C ASP A 418 5.44 -21.50 -15.62
N LYS A 419 4.24 -21.54 -16.23
CA LYS A 419 3.15 -20.62 -15.84
C LYS A 419 2.60 -20.85 -14.45
N CYS A 420 2.65 -22.07 -13.93
CA CYS A 420 2.32 -22.31 -12.53
C CYS A 420 3.35 -21.66 -11.60
N GLU A 421 4.64 -21.66 -11.96
CA GLU A 421 5.69 -20.96 -11.22
C GLU A 421 5.49 -19.44 -11.27
N ASP A 422 5.18 -18.87 -12.43
CA ASP A 422 4.87 -17.43 -12.56
C ASP A 422 3.77 -17.01 -11.55
N VAL A 423 2.72 -17.83 -11.38
CA VAL A 423 1.67 -17.60 -10.37
C VAL A 423 2.25 -17.66 -8.95
N ALA A 424 3.10 -18.64 -8.66
CA ALA A 424 3.74 -18.79 -7.35
C ALA A 424 4.64 -17.60 -6.99
N ASP A 425 5.33 -17.01 -7.97
CA ASP A 425 6.16 -15.81 -7.78
C ASP A 425 5.31 -14.57 -7.52
N VAL A 426 4.20 -14.38 -8.25
CA VAL A 426 3.24 -13.31 -7.94
C VAL A 426 2.67 -13.47 -6.53
N LEU A 427 2.31 -14.69 -6.11
CA LEU A 427 1.83 -14.97 -4.76
C LEU A 427 2.89 -14.70 -3.69
N ARG A 428 4.16 -15.03 -3.95
CA ARG A 428 5.28 -14.74 -3.06
C ARG A 428 5.45 -13.23 -2.84
N ASP A 429 5.42 -12.47 -3.92
CA ASP A 429 5.50 -11.01 -3.88
C ASP A 429 4.33 -10.39 -3.10
N LEU A 430 3.12 -10.91 -3.28
CA LEU A 430 1.95 -10.50 -2.51
C LEU A 430 2.15 -10.78 -1.01
N VAL A 431 2.58 -11.99 -0.65
CA VAL A 431 2.82 -12.34 0.76
C VAL A 431 3.86 -11.42 1.38
N VAL A 432 4.99 -11.17 0.72
CA VAL A 432 6.07 -10.30 1.23
C VAL A 432 5.60 -8.85 1.40
N LYS A 433 4.76 -8.34 0.49
CA LYS A 433 4.26 -6.95 0.56
C LYS A 433 3.19 -6.76 1.62
N TYR A 434 2.36 -7.77 1.88
CA TYR A 434 1.20 -7.69 2.76
C TYR A 434 1.40 -8.39 4.13
N SER A 435 2.52 -9.08 4.34
CA SER A 435 3.03 -9.53 5.65
C SER A 435 3.55 -8.36 6.48
#